data_AF-A0A955VIR9-F1
#
_entry.id   AF-A0A955VIR9-F1
#
_cell.length_a   1.000
_cell.length_b   1.000
_cell.length_c   1.000
_cell.angle_alpha   90.00
_cell.angle_beta   90.00
_cell.angle_gamma   90.00
#
_symmetry.space_group_name_H-M   'P 1'
#
loop_
_entity.id
_entity.type
_entity.pdbx_description
1 polymer ?
#
loop_
_entity_poly.entity_id
_entity_poly.type
_entity_poly.pdbx_seq_one_letter_code
_entity_poly.pdbx_strand_id
1 'polypeptide(L)'
;GRLILNKADFRYFEWRFEASTACHRLEGRVWAEPRDFVGLHYENPDGSLVDCLNSKIAHCHLLLYRRTDGAFRIVDELSSDRAAFEVLTDAPDHGIPIVV
;
A
#
# COMPACT_ATOMS: atom_id res chain seq x y z
N GLY A 1 -10.99 24.37 5.85
CA GLY A 1 -10.51 23.09 5.30
C GLY A 1 -10.88 21.97 6.24
N ARG A 2 -11.18 20.76 5.74
CA ARG A 2 -11.46 19.60 6.59
C ARG A 2 -10.12 18.99 7.02
N LEU A 3 -9.89 18.88 8.33
CA LEU A 3 -8.70 18.21 8.86
C LEU A 3 -8.77 16.71 8.51
N ILE A 4 -7.70 16.20 7.90
CA ILE A 4 -7.49 14.76 7.70
C ILE A 4 -6.34 14.36 8.61
N LEU A 5 -6.55 13.33 9.41
CA LEU A 5 -5.49 12.70 10.20
C LEU A 5 -5.06 11.42 9.48
N ASN A 6 -3.77 11.27 9.21
CA ASN A 6 -3.21 10.11 8.53
C ASN A 6 -2.07 9.49 9.34
N LYS A 7 -2.01 8.16 9.34
CA LYS A 7 -0.89 7.37 9.87
C LYS A 7 -0.60 6.25 8.88
N ALA A 8 0.66 5.92 8.69
CA ALA A 8 1.06 4.81 7.85
C ALA A 8 2.36 4.16 8.35
N ASP A 9 2.44 2.84 8.18
CA ASP A 9 3.67 2.03 8.25
C ASP A 9 3.85 1.38 6.88
N PHE A 10 4.90 1.77 6.16
CA PHE A 10 5.19 1.28 4.82
C PHE A 10 6.49 0.49 4.83
N ARG A 11 6.39 -0.82 4.61
CA ARG A 11 7.51 -1.74 4.43
C ARG A 11 7.45 -2.33 3.02
N TYR A 12 8.53 -2.97 2.56
CA TYR A 12 8.59 -3.55 1.22
C TYR A 12 7.42 -4.47 0.88
N PHE A 13 6.98 -5.29 1.84
CA PHE A 13 6.01 -6.36 1.59
C PHE A 13 4.70 -6.19 2.35
N GLU A 14 4.56 -5.12 3.12
CA GLU A 14 3.34 -4.81 3.86
C GLU A 14 3.19 -3.31 4.10
N TRP A 15 2.05 -2.79 3.67
CA TRP A 15 1.60 -1.44 3.97
C TRP A 15 0.41 -1.50 4.91
N ARG A 16 0.45 -0.67 5.95
CA ARG A 16 -0.69 -0.43 6.84
C ARG A 16 -0.93 1.06 6.90
N PHE A 17 -2.15 1.49 6.67
CA PHE A 17 -2.49 2.91 6.68
C PHE A 17 -3.87 3.16 7.26
N GLU A 18 -4.03 4.33 7.86
CA GLU A 18 -5.29 4.85 8.34
C GLU A 18 -5.42 6.31 7.93
N ALA A 19 -6.60 6.68 7.46
CA ALA A 19 -7.00 8.06 7.24
C ALA A 19 -8.34 8.32 7.91
N SER A 20 -8.48 9.41 8.65
CA SER A 20 -9.74 9.78 9.30
C SER A 20 -10.09 11.25 9.17
N THR A 21 -11.39 11.49 9.19
CA THR A 21 -12.03 12.79 9.32
C THR A 21 -13.00 12.74 10.51
N ALA A 22 -13.71 13.83 10.79
CA ALA A 22 -14.76 13.83 11.81
C ALA A 22 -15.85 12.76 11.60
N CYS A 23 -16.16 12.38 10.35
CA CYS A 23 -17.31 11.51 10.04
C CYS A 23 -16.93 10.17 9.41
N HIS A 24 -15.72 10.04 8.87
CA HIS A 24 -15.28 8.83 8.16
C HIS A 24 -13.89 8.43 8.62
N ARG A 25 -13.63 7.13 8.62
CA ARG A 25 -12.29 6.56 8.79
C ARG A 25 -12.12 5.45 7.75
N LEU A 26 -10.94 5.36 7.16
CA LEU A 26 -10.51 4.30 6.28
C LEU A 26 -9.30 3.64 6.92
N GLU A 27 -9.35 2.33 7.10
CA GLU A 27 -8.19 1.52 7.48
C GLU A 27 -7.86 0.62 6.29
N GLY A 28 -6.57 0.46 5.99
CA GLY A 28 -6.12 -0.32 4.85
C GLY A 28 -4.86 -1.11 5.14
N ARG A 29 -4.80 -2.30 4.54
CA ARG A 29 -3.65 -3.18 4.53
C ARG A 29 -3.43 -3.72 3.12
N VAL A 30 -2.21 -3.59 2.61
CA VAL A 30 -1.77 -4.21 1.34
C VAL A 30 -0.54 -5.04 1.65
N TRP A 31 -0.51 -6.30 1.23
CA TRP A 31 0.62 -7.18 1.51
C TRP A 31 0.77 -8.29 0.48
N ALA A 32 1.98 -8.83 0.35
CA ALA A 32 2.31 -9.99 -0.46
C ALA A 32 3.56 -10.65 0.12
N GLU A 33 3.81 -11.92 -0.20
CA GLU A 33 5.10 -12.52 0.17
C GLU A 33 6.21 -12.05 -0.78
N PRO A 34 7.48 -12.01 -0.36
CA PRO A 34 8.58 -11.61 -1.24
C PRO A 34 8.62 -12.38 -2.58
N ARG A 35 8.27 -13.67 -2.55
CA ARG A 35 8.20 -14.53 -3.74
C ARG A 35 7.13 -14.12 -4.77
N ASP A 36 6.18 -13.29 -4.36
CA ASP A 36 5.09 -12.81 -5.22
C ASP A 36 5.45 -11.50 -5.92
N PHE A 37 6.69 -11.01 -5.73
CA PHE A 37 7.23 -9.82 -6.39
C PHE A 37 8.20 -10.18 -7.51
N VAL A 38 8.19 -9.33 -8.53
CA VAL A 38 9.22 -9.23 -9.56
C VAL A 38 9.90 -7.87 -9.43
N GLY A 39 11.23 -7.84 -9.39
CA GLY A 39 12.01 -6.60 -9.41
C GLY A 39 12.30 -6.16 -10.84
N LEU A 40 12.12 -4.88 -11.13
CA LEU A 40 12.36 -4.27 -12.45
C LEU A 40 13.22 -3.02 -12.29
N HIS A 41 14.12 -2.76 -13.24
CA HIS A 41 14.78 -1.45 -13.35
C HIS A 41 13.90 -0.46 -14.12
N TYR A 42 13.73 0.74 -13.56
CA TYR A 42 13.15 1.88 -14.24
C TYR A 42 14.19 2.98 -14.43
N GLU A 43 14.22 3.57 -15.62
CA GLU A 43 15.02 4.75 -15.92
C GLU A 43 14.21 6.02 -15.65
N ASN A 44 14.77 6.90 -14.82
CA ASN A 44 14.25 8.24 -14.61
C ASN A 44 14.58 9.15 -15.81
N PRO A 45 13.88 10.29 -15.98
CA PRO A 45 14.15 11.21 -17.08
C PRO A 45 15.60 11.75 -17.17
N ASP A 46 16.34 11.69 -16.06
CA ASP A 46 17.75 12.09 -15.97
C ASP A 46 18.74 10.93 -16.23
N GLY A 47 18.24 9.74 -16.57
CA GLY A 47 19.02 8.53 -16.82
C GLY A 47 19.41 7.74 -15.56
N SER A 48 19.02 8.19 -14.36
CA SER A 48 19.23 7.41 -13.14
C SER A 48 18.33 6.18 -13.11
N LEU A 49 18.84 5.06 -12.58
CA LEU A 49 18.07 3.83 -12.42
C LEU A 49 17.52 3.72 -11.00
N VAL A 50 16.29 3.23 -10.89
CA VAL A 50 15.62 2.88 -9.64
C VAL A 50 14.99 1.51 -9.74
N ASP A 51 14.95 0.80 -8.61
CA ASP A 51 14.34 -0.52 -8.53
C ASP A 51 12.86 -0.38 -8.21
N CYS A 52 12.03 -1.09 -8.97
CA CYS A 52 10.61 -1.21 -8.72
C CYS A 52 10.27 -2.67 -8.41
N LEU A 53 9.77 -2.90 -7.21
CA LEU A 53 9.24 -4.19 -6.79
C LEU A 53 7.77 -4.22 -7.13
N ASN A 54 7.36 -5.15 -7.99
CA ASN A 54 5.99 -5.24 -8.48
C ASN A 54 5.34 -6.57 -8.13
N SER A 55 4.15 -6.52 -7.53
CA SER A 55 3.24 -7.65 -7.48
C SER A 55 1.89 -7.27 -8.11
N LYS A 56 1.34 -8.17 -8.92
CA LYS A 56 -0.05 -8.06 -9.45
C LYS A 56 -1.03 -9.01 -8.74
N ILE A 57 -0.53 -9.78 -7.79
CA ILE A 57 -1.25 -10.79 -7.02
C ILE A 57 -1.17 -10.53 -5.52
N ALA A 58 -0.95 -9.26 -5.14
CA ALA A 58 -0.95 -8.88 -3.74
C ALA A 58 -2.36 -8.91 -3.15
N HIS A 59 -2.43 -9.04 -1.84
CA HIS A 59 -3.66 -8.92 -1.10
C HIS A 59 -3.91 -7.47 -0.72
N CYS A 60 -5.18 -7.06 -0.76
CA CYS A 60 -5.64 -5.76 -0.28
C CYS A 60 -6.88 -5.95 0.58
N HIS A 61 -6.88 -5.34 1.75
CA HIS A 61 -8.02 -5.29 2.67
C HIS A 61 -8.26 -3.87 3.12
N LEU A 62 -9.48 -3.37 2.91
CA LEU A 62 -9.90 -2.02 3.30
C LEU A 62 -11.17 -2.10 4.13
N LEU A 63 -11.22 -1.33 5.21
CA LEU A 63 -12.40 -1.14 6.04
C LEU A 63 -12.81 0.33 6.02
N LEU A 64 -14.04 0.60 5.58
CA LEU A 64 -14.63 1.93 5.62
C LEU A 64 -15.54 2.06 6.84
N TYR A 65 -15.27 3.06 7.65
CA TYR A 65 -16.05 3.40 8.82
C TYR A 65 -16.82 4.70 8.60
N ARG A 66 -18.05 4.76 9.10
CA ARG A 66 -18.83 6.00 9.25
C ARG A 66 -19.17 6.23 10.71
N ARG A 67 -19.06 7.48 11.16
CA ARG A 67 -19.53 7.88 12.49
C ARG A 67 -21.05 7.90 12.52
N THR A 68 -21.64 7.10 13.39
CA THR A 68 -23.08 7.09 13.73
C THR A 68 -23.22 7.07 15.24
N ASP A 69 -24.09 7.92 15.80
CA ASP A 69 -24.34 8.03 17.25
C ASP A 69 -23.07 8.20 18.08
N GLY A 70 -22.14 9.00 17.58
CA GLY A 70 -20.86 9.30 18.25
C GLY A 70 -19.76 8.25 18.05
N ALA A 71 -20.05 7.06 17.53
CA ALA A 71 -19.09 5.98 17.35
C ALA A 71 -18.82 5.67 15.86
N PHE A 72 -17.61 5.22 15.54
CA PHE A 72 -17.30 4.68 14.21
C PHE A 72 -17.82 3.25 14.08
N ARG A 73 -18.55 2.97 13.01
CA ARG A 73 -19.01 1.63 12.64
C ARG A 73 -18.54 1.32 11.23
N ILE A 74 -18.14 0.06 10.98
CA ILE A 74 -17.84 -0.41 9.63
C ILE A 74 -19.14 -0.32 8.83
N VAL A 75 -19.05 0.33 7.67
CA VAL A 75 -20.16 0.46 6.73
C VAL A 75 -19.85 -0.19 5.38
N ASP A 76 -18.58 -0.48 5.13
CA ASP A 76 -18.14 -1.19 3.93
C ASP A 76 -16.80 -1.90 4.18
N GLU A 77 -16.56 -2.96 3.42
CA GLU A 77 -15.35 -3.77 3.47
C GLU A 77 -14.99 -4.23 2.06
N LEU A 78 -13.74 -4.02 1.67
CA LEU A 78 -13.20 -4.51 0.41
C LEU A 78 -12.05 -5.47 0.68
N SER A 79 -12.11 -6.64 0.07
CA SER A 79 -11.03 -7.63 0.07
C SER A 79 -10.69 -8.03 -1.35
N SER A 80 -9.41 -8.14 -1.67
CA SER A 80 -8.92 -8.64 -2.96
C SER A 80 -7.64 -9.46 -2.76
N ASP A 81 -7.48 -10.51 -3.55
CA ASP A 81 -6.26 -11.31 -3.71
C ASP A 81 -5.51 -10.99 -5.02
N ARG A 82 -5.97 -9.96 -5.75
CA ARG A 82 -5.36 -9.46 -6.98
C ARG A 82 -5.27 -7.94 -6.95
N ALA A 83 -4.41 -7.44 -6.09
CA ALA A 83 -4.05 -6.03 -6.03
C ALA A 83 -2.69 -5.79 -6.70
N ALA A 84 -2.60 -4.67 -7.43
CA ALA A 84 -1.31 -4.14 -7.83
C ALA A 84 -0.63 -3.53 -6.60
N PHE A 85 0.61 -3.93 -6.35
CA PHE A 85 1.44 -3.41 -5.27
C PHE A 85 2.83 -3.10 -5.83
N GLU A 86 3.18 -1.82 -5.86
CA GLU A 86 4.41 -1.32 -6.45
C GLU A 86 5.21 -0.53 -5.41
N VAL A 87 6.49 -0.89 -5.24
CA VAL A 87 7.41 -0.20 -4.34
C VAL A 87 8.62 0.25 -5.14
N LEU A 88 8.76 1.56 -5.30
CA LEU A 88 9.95 2.18 -5.89
C LEU A 88 10.99 2.40 -4.79
N THR A 89 12.23 1.98 -5.01
CA THR A 89 13.31 2.11 -4.04
C THR A 89 14.66 2.23 -4.74
N ASP A 90 15.59 2.92 -4.09
CA ASP A 90 17.01 3.02 -4.45
C ASP A 90 17.89 2.17 -3.52
N ALA A 91 17.29 1.50 -2.53
CA ALA A 91 17.99 0.67 -1.57
C ALA A 91 18.29 -0.71 -2.17
N PRO A 92 19.54 -1.19 -2.14
CA PRO A 92 19.93 -2.41 -2.85
C PRO A 92 19.61 -3.71 -2.10
N ASP A 93 19.15 -3.65 -0.84
CA ASP A 93 19.02 -4.79 0.08
C ASP A 93 17.58 -5.30 0.26
N HIS A 94 16.68 -5.00 -0.69
CA HIS A 94 15.27 -5.43 -0.66
C HIS A 94 15.06 -6.94 -0.86
N GLY A 95 16.09 -7.69 -1.27
CA GLY A 95 16.06 -9.16 -1.34
C GLY A 95 15.20 -9.76 -2.47
N ILE A 96 14.80 -8.93 -3.45
CA ILE A 96 14.05 -9.35 -4.63
C ILE A 96 15.00 -9.37 -5.83
N PRO A 97 15.08 -10.46 -6.61
CA PRO A 97 15.87 -10.46 -7.84
C PRO A 97 15.33 -9.46 -8.86
N ILE A 98 16.22 -8.65 -9.44
CA ILE A 98 15.89 -7.81 -10.58
C ILE A 98 15.92 -8.67 -11.85
N VAL A 99 14.83 -8.63 -12.62
CA VAL A 99 14.78 -9.23 -13.95
C VAL A 99 15.10 -8.15 -14.98
N VAL A 100 16.02 -8.48 -15.90
CA VAL A 100 16.48 -7.66 -17.02
C VAL A 100 15.92 -8.18 -18.34
#